data_AF-A0A2S7L214-F1
#
_entry.id   AF-A0A2S7L214-F1
#
_cell.length_a   1.000
_cell.length_b   1.000
_cell.length_c   1.000
_cell.angle_alpha   90.00
_cell.angle_beta   90.00
_cell.angle_gamma   90.00
#
_symmetry.space_group_name_H-M   'P 1'
#
loop_
_entity.id
_entity.type
_entity.pdbx_description
1 polymer ?
#
loop_
_entity_poly.entity_id
_entity_poly.type
_entity_poly.pdbx_seq_one_letter_code
_entity_poly.pdbx_strand_id
1 'polypeptide(L)'
;MTSTEKNHKDYSKGIAIGSVLHTDENSHLEPVRYGEGSSFFRTLTIPTIHNKFVVFRLLGMFGIILKQPLRFLKTVFAKNYAKRTTVLLFMQTLDSTLRIKKDFYKDENSYRRWSKT
;
A
#
# COMPACT_ATOMS: atom_id res chain seq x y z
N MET A 1 -0.66 6.40 8.72
CA MET A 1 0.80 6.29 8.88
C MET A 1 1.51 7.31 7.97
N THR A 2 1.30 8.61 8.15
CA THR A 2 2.06 9.63 7.37
C THR A 2 3.21 10.13 8.24
N SER A 3 4.44 9.83 7.81
CA SER A 3 5.71 10.10 8.51
C SER A 3 6.01 11.61 8.61
N THR A 4 5.18 12.34 9.37
CA THR A 4 5.27 13.80 9.56
C THR A 4 5.69 14.14 10.99
N GLU A 5 6.16 13.16 11.76
CA GLU A 5 6.60 13.38 13.14
C GLU A 5 7.99 14.03 13.20
N LYS A 6 8.19 14.85 14.24
CA LYS A 6 9.33 15.76 14.40
C LYS A 6 10.61 15.05 14.87
N ASN A 7 10.50 13.88 15.50
CA ASN A 7 11.63 13.15 16.06
C ASN A 7 12.18 12.15 15.05
N HIS A 8 13.36 12.43 14.46
CA HIS A 8 13.84 11.74 13.28
C HIS A 8 15.08 10.89 13.58
N LYS A 9 14.90 9.56 13.59
CA LYS A 9 16.00 8.61 13.43
C LYS A 9 16.24 8.39 11.93
N ASP A 10 17.49 8.49 11.47
CA ASP A 10 17.84 8.30 10.06
C ASP A 10 17.92 6.80 9.73
N TYR A 11 16.94 6.31 8.97
CA TYR A 11 16.87 4.94 8.48
C TYR A 11 17.53 4.75 7.10
N SER A 12 18.12 5.79 6.50
CA SER A 12 18.81 5.68 5.21
C SER A 12 20.24 5.12 5.32
N LYS A 13 20.77 5.02 6.55
CA LYS A 13 22.13 4.54 6.82
C LYS A 13 22.11 3.05 7.18
N GLY A 14 23.08 2.32 6.64
CA GLY A 14 23.32 0.90 6.94
C GLY A 14 22.96 -0.03 5.78
N ILE A 15 22.80 -1.31 6.11
CA ILE A 15 22.50 -2.38 5.16
C ILE A 15 21.06 -2.23 4.65
N ALA A 16 20.86 -2.42 3.35
CA ALA A 16 19.56 -2.27 2.69
C ALA A 16 18.53 -3.28 3.21
N ILE A 17 18.93 -4.52 3.47
CA ILE A 17 18.09 -5.59 4.04
C ILE A 17 18.65 -5.93 5.42
N GLY A 18 17.89 -5.63 6.47
CA GLY A 18 18.39 -5.73 7.84
C GLY A 18 18.25 -7.11 8.50
N SER A 19 17.20 -7.85 8.14
CA SER A 19 16.84 -9.13 8.76
C SER A 19 15.77 -9.81 7.92
N VAL A 20 15.63 -11.13 8.05
CA VAL A 20 14.50 -11.88 7.46
C VAL A 20 13.62 -12.38 8.60
N LEU A 21 12.34 -12.01 8.59
CA LEU A 21 11.33 -12.54 9.49
C LEU A 21 10.52 -13.61 8.75
N HIS A 22 10.66 -14.85 9.15
CA HIS A 22 9.85 -15.95 8.63
C HIS A 22 8.47 -15.89 9.29
N THR A 23 7.42 -15.56 8.53
CA THR A 23 6.03 -15.54 9.04
C THR A 23 5.36 -16.89 8.92
N ASP A 24 5.79 -17.69 7.93
CA ASP A 24 5.31 -19.04 7.63
C ASP A 24 6.39 -19.78 6.81
N GLU A 25 6.26 -21.09 6.62
CA GLU A 25 7.24 -21.90 5.88
C GLU A 25 7.52 -21.37 4.47
N ASN A 26 6.51 -20.78 3.82
CA ASN A 26 6.58 -20.24 2.47
C ASN A 26 6.50 -18.70 2.40
N SER A 27 6.54 -18.01 3.54
CA SER A 27 6.28 -16.56 3.60
C SER A 27 7.33 -15.85 4.45
N HIS A 28 7.99 -14.85 3.87
CA HIS A 28 9.06 -14.12 4.54
C HIS A 28 8.87 -12.61 4.39
N LEU A 29 9.19 -11.88 5.46
CA LEU A 29 9.14 -10.42 5.55
C LEU A 29 10.54 -9.87 5.77
N GLU A 30 10.91 -8.87 4.96
CA GLU A 30 12.21 -8.22 5.03
C GLU A 30 12.03 -6.70 5.16
N PRO A 31 12.49 -6.06 6.25
CA PRO A 31 12.62 -4.62 6.30
C PRO A 31 13.72 -4.14 5.35
N VAL A 32 13.29 -3.48 4.28
CA VAL A 32 14.13 -2.86 3.26
C VAL A 32 14.20 -1.35 3.46
N ARG A 33 15.43 -0.82 3.49
CA ARG A 33 15.72 0.61 3.59
C ARG A 33 16.26 1.13 2.28
N TYR A 34 15.89 2.38 1.95
CA TYR A 34 16.39 3.06 0.76
C TYR A 34 17.32 4.20 1.15
N GLY A 35 18.38 4.38 0.35
CA GLY A 35 19.36 5.45 0.54
C GLY A 35 18.75 6.84 0.49
N GLU A 36 19.49 7.81 1.04
CA GLU A 36 19.11 9.22 1.00
C GLU A 36 18.84 9.67 -0.45
N GLY A 37 17.72 10.36 -0.67
CA GLY A 37 17.29 10.81 -2.01
C GLY A 37 16.34 9.84 -2.73
N SER A 38 16.31 8.55 -2.37
CA SER A 38 15.44 7.56 -3.00
C SER A 38 14.02 7.57 -2.41
N SER A 39 13.25 8.61 -2.75
CA SER A 39 11.89 8.85 -2.22
C SER A 39 10.78 8.47 -3.19
N PHE A 40 10.99 7.49 -4.08
CA PHE A 40 10.01 7.10 -5.11
C PHE A 40 8.67 6.66 -4.50
N PHE A 41 8.68 5.84 -3.44
CA PHE A 41 7.46 5.35 -2.78
C PHE A 41 6.53 6.46 -2.24
N ARG A 42 7.03 7.68 -2.07
CA ARG A 42 6.22 8.84 -1.71
C ARG A 42 5.18 9.18 -2.77
N THR A 43 5.48 8.99 -4.05
CA THR A 43 4.54 9.28 -5.16
C THR A 43 3.45 8.22 -5.27
N LEU A 44 3.74 6.99 -4.82
CA LEU A 44 2.78 5.89 -4.76
C LEU A 44 1.83 5.98 -3.54
N THR A 45 2.07 6.92 -2.63
CA THR A 45 1.24 7.09 -1.44
C THR A 45 -0.09 7.77 -1.81
N ILE A 46 -1.19 7.02 -1.72
CA ILE A 46 -2.53 7.47 -2.06
C ILE A 46 -3.44 7.37 -0.80
N PRO A 47 -4.33 8.34 -0.54
CA PRO A 47 -5.28 8.24 0.56
C PRO A 47 -6.24 7.06 0.36
N THR A 48 -6.31 6.19 1.36
CA THR A 48 -7.19 5.01 1.34
C THR A 48 -8.60 5.38 1.77
N ILE A 49 -9.60 5.00 0.97
CA ILE A 49 -11.03 5.19 1.27
C ILE A 49 -11.73 3.85 1.31
N HIS A 50 -12.48 3.63 2.38
CA HIS A 50 -13.28 2.42 2.56
C HIS A 50 -14.66 2.68 1.97
N ASN A 51 -14.93 2.08 0.81
CA ASN A 51 -16.25 2.08 0.19
C ASN A 51 -16.47 0.73 -0.53
N LYS A 52 -17.71 0.24 -0.49
CA LYS A 52 -18.15 -1.00 -1.15
C LYS A 52 -18.10 -0.90 -2.67
N PHE A 53 -18.28 0.31 -3.22
CA PHE A 53 -18.29 0.56 -4.65
C PHE A 53 -17.00 1.25 -5.11
N VAL A 54 -16.41 0.76 -6.19
CA VAL A 54 -15.15 1.28 -6.75
C VAL A 54 -15.30 2.73 -7.20
N VAL A 55 -16.43 3.08 -7.83
CA VAL A 55 -16.69 4.45 -8.32
C VAL A 55 -16.66 5.46 -7.17
N PHE A 56 -17.38 5.19 -6.09
CA PHE A 56 -17.41 6.08 -4.92
C PHE A 56 -16.06 6.12 -4.19
N ARG A 57 -15.25 5.06 -4.27
CA ARG A 57 -13.88 5.05 -3.74
C ARG A 57 -13.00 6.03 -4.52
N LEU A 58 -13.05 6.00 -5.85
CA LEU A 58 -12.30 6.94 -6.70
C LEU A 58 -12.80 8.38 -6.50
N LEU A 59 -14.12 8.59 -6.51
CA LEU A 59 -14.70 9.92 -6.30
C LEU A 59 -14.31 10.51 -4.95
N GLY A 60 -14.38 9.71 -3.89
CA GLY A 60 -13.94 10.12 -2.56
C GLY A 60 -12.45 10.49 -2.55
N MET A 61 -11.61 9.77 -3.31
CA MET A 61 -10.17 9.98 -3.35
C MET A 61 -9.85 11.34 -3.95
N PHE A 62 -10.48 11.67 -5.08
CA PHE A 62 -10.45 13.01 -5.65
C PHE A 62 -11.04 14.05 -4.70
N GLY A 63 -12.15 13.73 -4.02
CA GLY A 63 -12.75 14.61 -3.02
C GLY A 63 -11.81 14.98 -1.88
N ILE A 64 -11.03 14.04 -1.35
CA ILE A 64 -10.04 14.29 -0.30
C ILE A 64 -8.90 15.16 -0.83
N ILE A 65 -8.41 14.87 -2.03
CA ILE A 65 -7.34 15.64 -2.67
C ILE A 65 -7.80 17.10 -2.89
N LEU A 66 -9.02 17.30 -3.38
CA LEU A 66 -9.62 18.62 -3.60
C LEU A 66 -9.94 19.35 -2.30
N LYS A 67 -10.37 18.64 -1.25
CA LYS A 67 -10.69 19.23 0.06
C LYS A 67 -9.44 19.67 0.82
N GLN A 68 -8.31 18.97 0.63
CA GLN A 68 -7.07 19.23 1.37
C GLN A 68 -5.82 19.27 0.47
N PRO A 69 -5.76 20.19 -0.50
CA PRO A 69 -4.67 20.23 -1.49
C PRO A 69 -3.32 20.52 -0.84
N LEU A 70 -3.27 21.41 0.16
CA LEU A 70 -2.04 21.76 0.87
C LEU A 70 -1.44 20.56 1.63
N ARG A 71 -2.28 19.69 2.20
CA ARG A 71 -1.81 18.49 2.92
C ARG A 71 -1.29 17.44 1.95
N PHE A 72 -1.97 17.27 0.82
CA PHE A 72 -1.52 16.39 -0.24
C PHE A 72 -0.18 16.87 -0.82
N LEU A 73 -0.07 18.15 -1.16
CA LEU A 73 1.16 18.75 -1.67
C LEU A 73 2.31 18.63 -0.66
N LYS A 74 2.06 18.90 0.63
CA LYS A 74 3.07 18.70 1.68
C LYS A 74 3.54 17.25 1.77
N THR A 75 2.68 16.28 1.50
CA THR A 75 3.02 14.85 1.49
C THR A 75 3.85 14.50 0.26
N VAL A 76 3.47 14.98 -0.93
CA VAL A 76 4.18 14.75 -2.19
C VAL A 76 5.55 15.45 -2.24
N PHE A 77 5.67 16.63 -1.61
CA PHE A 77 6.91 17.40 -1.54
C PHE A 77 7.67 17.20 -0.22
N ALA A 78 7.28 16.22 0.60
CA ALA A 78 7.93 15.94 1.89
C ALA A 78 9.41 15.59 1.68
N LYS A 79 10.32 16.48 2.09
CA LYS A 79 11.77 16.22 2.05
C LYS A 79 12.13 15.09 3.02
N ASN A 80 13.18 14.33 2.70
CA ASN A 80 13.74 13.27 3.53
C ASN A 80 12.77 12.10 3.84
N TYR A 81 11.87 11.77 2.91
CA TYR A 81 10.94 10.64 3.06
C TYR A 81 11.72 9.31 3.22
N ALA A 82 12.69 9.06 2.34
CA ALA A 82 13.55 7.86 2.38
C ALA A 82 14.23 7.65 3.74
N LYS A 83 14.66 8.74 4.40
CA LYS A 83 15.33 8.67 5.71
C LYS A 83 14.38 8.23 6.83
N ARG A 84 13.07 8.41 6.66
CA ARG A 84 12.06 8.22 7.72
C ARG A 84 11.22 6.95 7.54
N THR A 85 11.41 6.23 6.45
CA THR A 85 10.56 5.11 6.05
C THR A 85 11.38 3.85 5.81
N THR A 86 10.87 2.71 6.27
CA THR A 86 11.35 1.38 5.90
C THR A 86 10.20 0.67 5.20
N VAL A 87 10.47 0.04 4.07
CA VAL A 87 9.49 -0.75 3.32
C VAL A 87 9.59 -2.19 3.82
N LEU A 88 8.46 -2.82 4.10
CA LEU A 88 8.43 -4.25 4.42
C LEU A 88 8.20 -4.99 3.10
N LEU A 89 9.24 -5.65 2.61
CA LEU A 89 9.15 -6.54 1.46
C LEU A 89 8.56 -7.87 1.94
N PHE A 90 7.45 -8.28 1.33
CA PHE A 90 6.83 -9.58 1.58
C PHE A 90 7.03 -10.46 0.36
N MET A 91 7.67 -11.61 0.56
CA MET A 91 7.86 -12.63 -0.47
C MET A 91 7.12 -13.88 -0.05
N GLN A 92 6.27 -14.40 -0.95
CA GLN A 92 5.48 -15.58 -0.70
C GLN A 92 5.54 -16.54 -1.89
N THR A 93 5.93 -17.79 -1.64
CA THR A 93 5.90 -18.88 -2.62
C THR A 93 4.61 -19.67 -2.45
N LEU A 94 3.53 -19.21 -3.09
CA LEU A 94 2.28 -19.97 -3.18
C LEU A 94 2.07 -20.50 -4.60
N ASP A 95 1.61 -21.74 -4.71
CA ASP A 95 0.95 -22.27 -5.92
C ASP A 95 -0.44 -21.64 -6.08
N SER A 96 -0.48 -20.33 -6.29
CA SER A 96 -1.72 -19.58 -6.50
C SER A 96 -2.06 -19.50 -7.98
N THR A 97 -2.97 -20.35 -8.44
CA THR A 97 -3.56 -20.21 -9.78
C THR A 97 -4.45 -18.97 -9.81
N LEU A 98 -3.93 -17.86 -10.34
CA LEU A 98 -4.70 -16.63 -10.57
C LEU A 98 -5.85 -16.88 -11.56
N ARG A 99 -7.04 -17.20 -11.04
CA ARG A 99 -8.27 -17.27 -11.85
C ARG A 99 -8.91 -15.89 -11.92
N ILE A 100 -8.56 -15.14 -12.96
CA ILE A 100 -9.21 -13.86 -13.27
C ILE A 100 -10.63 -14.13 -13.78
N LYS A 101 -11.63 -14.01 -12.90
CA LYS A 101 -13.04 -14.06 -13.29
C LYS A 101 -13.51 -12.65 -13.68
N LYS A 102 -13.86 -12.45 -14.95
CA LYS A 102 -14.51 -11.23 -15.45
C LYS A 102 -16.01 -11.26 -15.12
N ASP A 103 -16.40 -10.95 -13.88
CA ASP A 103 -17.80 -10.63 -13.59
C ASP A 103 -18.07 -9.16 -13.93
N PHE A 104 -18.37 -8.89 -15.21
CA PHE A 104 -18.77 -7.55 -15.68
C PHE A 104 -20.30 -7.32 -15.59
N TYR A 105 -21.09 -8.37 -15.34
CA TYR A 105 -22.53 -8.27 -15.15
C TYR A 105 -22.94 -8.95 -13.85
N LYS A 106 -23.44 -8.14 -12.90
CA LYS A 106 -24.05 -8.62 -11.68
C LYS A 106 -25.48 -9.03 -12.00
N ASP A 107 -25.66 -10.28 -12.44
CA ASP A 107 -26.99 -10.89 -12.52
C ASP A 107 -27.46 -11.24 -11.10
N GLU A 108 -28.60 -10.65 -10.71
CA GLU A 108 -29.23 -10.74 -9.39
C GLU A 108 -29.66 -12.18 -9.03
N ASN A 109 -29.65 -13.09 -10.00
CA ASN A 109 -30.06 -14.48 -9.86
C ASN A 109 -28.94 -15.46 -9.44
N SER A 110 -27.70 -14.97 -9.30
CA SER A 110 -26.51 -15.79 -9.03
C SER A 110 -26.36 -16.25 -7.55
N TYR A 111 -27.04 -15.61 -6.61
CA TYR A 111 -26.98 -15.95 -5.17
C TYR A 111 -27.74 -17.24 -4.80
N ARG A 112 -28.70 -17.69 -5.61
CA ARG A 112 -29.47 -18.93 -5.32
C ARG A 112 -28.71 -20.23 -5.63
N ARG A 113 -27.57 -20.16 -6.33
CA ARG A 113 -26.84 -21.36 -6.77
C ARG A 113 -25.76 -21.84 -5.80
N TRP A 114 -25.30 -20.98 -4.89
CA TRP A 114 -24.21 -21.29 -3.94
C TRP A 114 -24.68 -21.76 -2.55
N SER A 115 -25.98 -21.99 -2.36
CA SER A 115 -26.55 -22.50 -1.10
C SER A 115 -26.79 -24.03 -1.11
N LYS A 116 -26.43 -24.74 -2.19
CA LYS A 116 -26.78 -26.16 -2.38
C LYS A 116 -25.64 -27.10 -2.80
N THR A 117 -24.41 -26.74 -2.49
CA THR A 117 -23.23 -27.62 -2.55
C THR A 117 -22.30 -27.22 -1.44
#